data_AF-A0A8S0SJU6-F1
#
_entry.id   AF-A0A8S0SJU6-F1
#
_cell.length_a   1.000
_cell.length_b   1.000
_cell.length_c   1.000
_cell.angle_alpha   90.00
_cell.angle_beta   90.00
_cell.angle_gamma   90.00
#
_symmetry.space_group_name_H-M   'P 1'
#
loop_
_entity.id
_entity.type
_entity.pdbx_description
1 polymer ?
#
loop_
_entity_poly.entity_id
_entity_poly.type
_entity_poly.pdbx_seq_one_letter_code
_entity_poly.pdbx_strand_id
1 'polypeptide(L)' 'MDPRTDKLVRRTTMVATLTASYFLLTADYGTEPNALDPIKNKILSVERSVKEFIFGPKKKNQESEIGKLPTNAAEKHP' A
#
# COMPACT_ATOMS: atom_id res chain seq x y z
N MET A 1 -34.65 -8.98 15.85
CA MET A 1 -33.32 -8.79 15.24
C MET A 1 -32.28 -9.30 16.22
N ASP A 2 -31.31 -10.08 15.74
CA ASP A 2 -30.26 -10.59 16.62
C ASP A 2 -29.28 -9.45 16.99
N PRO A 3 -29.10 -9.15 18.29
CA PRO A 3 -28.28 -8.01 18.72
C PRO A 3 -26.78 -8.18 18.44
N ARG A 4 -26.31 -9.42 18.19
CA ARG A 4 -24.90 -9.65 17.82
C ARG A 4 -24.69 -9.31 16.35
N THR A 5 -25.63 -9.70 15.49
CA THR A 5 -25.64 -9.30 14.07
C THR A 5 -25.67 -7.79 13.92
N ASP A 6 -26.51 -7.09 14.68
CA ASP A 6 -26.63 -5.63 14.61
C ASP A 6 -25.30 -4.92 14.96
N LYS A 7 -24.61 -5.42 15.99
CA LYS A 7 -23.30 -4.92 16.42
C LYS A 7 -22.19 -5.21 15.39
N LEU A 8 -22.25 -6.36 14.74
CA LEU A 8 -21.31 -6.74 13.67
C LEU A 8 -21.52 -5.85 12.44
N VAL A 9 -22.76 -5.74 11.96
CA VAL A 9 -23.12 -4.90 10.80
C VAL A 9 -22.67 -3.47 11.04
N ARG A 10 -22.96 -2.89 12.20
CA ARG A 10 -22.57 -1.51 12.51
C ARG A 10 -21.05 -1.29 12.45
N ARG A 11 -20.26 -2.22 12.98
CA ARG A 11 -18.78 -2.15 12.92
C ARG A 11 -18.28 -2.30 11.49
N THR A 12 -18.81 -3.28 10.76
CA THR A 12 -18.43 -3.51 9.36
C THR A 12 -18.78 -2.31 8.50
N THR A 13 -19.96 -1.72 8.65
CA THR A 13 -20.36 -0.51 7.92
C THR A 13 -19.43 0.66 8.24
N MET A 14 -19.05 0.86 9.50
CA MET A 14 -18.10 1.93 9.87
C MET A 14 -16.73 1.73 9.20
N VAL A 15 -16.20 0.51 9.24
CA VAL A 15 -14.91 0.17 8.60
C VAL A 15 -15.01 0.31 7.09
N ALA A 16 -16.04 -0.26 6.47
CA ALA A 16 -16.27 -0.19 5.02
C ALA A 16 -16.40 1.26 4.54
N THR A 17 -17.08 2.11 5.30
CA THR A 17 -17.21 3.53 4.98
C THR A 17 -15.85 4.23 5.03
N LEU A 18 -15.05 4.02 6.08
CA LEU A 18 -13.70 4.58 6.16
C LEU A 18 -12.81 4.12 5.01
N THR A 19 -12.84 2.83 4.68
CA THR A 19 -12.06 2.25 3.58
C THR A 19 -12.50 2.80 2.22
N ALA A 20 -13.82 2.86 1.96
CA ALA A 20 -14.36 3.41 0.71
C ALA A 20 -14.02 4.91 0.57
N SER A 21 -14.18 5.69 1.64
CA SER A 21 -13.81 7.11 1.65
C SER A 21 -12.32 7.32 1.41
N TYR A 22 -11.46 6.49 2.01
CA TYR A 22 -10.02 6.52 1.72
C TYR A 22 -9.76 6.22 0.24
N PHE A 23 -10.37 5.15 -0.31
CA PHE A 23 -10.16 4.79 -1.70
C PHE A 23 -10.62 5.88 -2.66
N LEU A 24 -11.83 6.43 -2.48
CA LEU A 24 -12.35 7.54 -3.29
C LEU A 24 -11.48 8.79 -3.17
N LEU A 25 -11.05 9.15 -1.97
CA LEU A 25 -10.13 10.27 -1.76
C LEU A 25 -8.80 10.03 -2.47
N THR A 26 -8.31 8.79 -2.50
CA THR A 26 -7.07 8.45 -3.22
C THR A 26 -7.27 8.14 -4.71
N ALA A 27 -8.52 8.07 -5.20
CA ALA A 27 -8.82 7.66 -6.58
C ALA A 27 -8.42 8.75 -7.57
N ASP A 28 -8.58 10.02 -7.20
CA ASP A 28 -8.18 11.18 -8.00
C ASP A 28 -6.71 11.57 -7.80
N TYR A 29 -6.03 11.01 -6.79
CA TYR A 29 -4.61 11.25 -6.53
C TYR A 29 -3.78 10.16 -7.21
N GLY A 30 -3.25 10.47 -8.40
CA GLY A 30 -2.40 9.57 -9.16
C GLY A 30 -1.12 9.13 -8.42
N THR A 31 -0.30 8.31 -9.08
CA THR A 31 1.00 7.80 -8.60
C THR A 31 2.09 8.86 -8.36
N GLU A 32 1.72 10.14 -8.29
CA GLU A 32 2.62 11.20 -7.86
C GLU A 32 2.96 11.05 -6.37
N PRO A 33 4.17 11.48 -5.98
CA PRO A 33 4.59 11.45 -4.59
C PRO A 33 3.66 12.34 -3.77
N ASN A 34 2.86 11.69 -2.93
CA ASN A 34 1.74 12.30 -2.24
C ASN A 34 1.94 12.18 -0.72
N ALA A 35 1.23 13.02 0.04
CA ALA A 35 1.26 12.98 1.52
C ALA A 35 0.83 11.60 2.10
N LEU A 36 0.25 10.74 1.26
CA LEU A 36 -0.22 9.39 1.60
C LEU A 36 0.82 8.29 1.31
N ASP A 37 1.99 8.62 0.76
CA ASP A 37 3.07 7.67 0.51
C ASP A 37 3.53 6.91 1.77
N PRO A 38 3.63 7.54 2.96
CA PRO A 38 3.95 6.82 4.18
C PRO A 38 2.90 5.76 4.55
N ILE A 39 1.63 5.99 4.19
CA ILE A 39 0.54 5.07 4.46
C ILE A 39 0.59 3.91 3.45
N LYS A 40 0.79 4.20 2.16
CA LYS A 40 1.01 3.16 1.13
C LYS A 40 2.17 2.23 1.49
N ASN A 41 3.31 2.78 1.90
CA ASN A 41 4.47 1.99 2.28
C ASN A 41 4.20 1.09 3.50
N LYS A 42 3.43 1.57 4.47
CA LYS A 42 2.98 0.75 5.61
C LYS A 42 2.04 -0.37 5.16
N ILE A 43 1.09 -0.10 4.26
CA ILE A 43 0.18 -1.11 3.72
C ILE A 43 0.96 -2.20 2.98
N LEU A 44 1.92 -1.83 2.12
CA LEU A 44 2.79 -2.78 1.42
C LEU A 44 3.64 -3.61 2.40
N SER A 45 4.12 -3.00 3.48
CA SER A 45 4.87 -3.70 4.53
C SER A 45 3.99 -4.70 5.28
N VAL A 46 2.73 -4.35 5.58
CA VAL A 46 1.77 -5.25 6.21
C VAL A 46 1.40 -6.38 5.27
N GLU A 47 1.17 -6.10 3.99
CA GLU A 47 0.89 -7.12 2.98
C GLU A 47 2.04 -8.14 2.91
N ARG A 48 3.28 -7.66 2.85
CA ARG A 48 4.46 -8.54 2.87
C ARG A 48 4.53 -9.38 4.14
N SER A 49 4.30 -8.77 5.30
CA SER A 49 4.34 -9.47 6.59
C SER A 49 3.25 -10.53 6.71
N VAL A 50 2.03 -10.26 6.27
CA VAL A 50 0.93 -11.23 6.23
C VAL A 50 1.24 -12.35 5.24
N LYS A 51 1.80 -12.02 4.08
CA LYS A 51 2.21 -13.01 3.09
C LYS A 51 3.29 -13.93 3.62
N GLU A 52 4.28 -13.39 4.33
CA GLU A 52 5.32 -14.18 5.01
C GLU A 52 4.77 -15.00 6.19
N PHE A 53 3.75 -14.49 6.89
CA PHE A 53 3.07 -15.20 7.98
C PHE A 53 2.25 -16.39 7.48
N ILE A 54 1.52 -16.23 6.37
CA ILE A 54 0.64 -17.28 5.83
C ILE A 54 1.41 -18.28 4.96
N PHE A 55 2.34 -17.82 4.12
CA PHE A 55 3.05 -18.66 3.15
C PHE A 55 4.49 -19.03 3.57
N GLY A 56 4.94 -18.56 4.74
CA GLY A 56 6.32 -18.71 5.18
C GLY A 56 7.28 -17.71 4.51
N PRO A 57 8.48 -17.51 5.08
CA PRO A 57 9.47 -16.60 4.52
C PRO A 57 9.95 -17.12 3.15
N LYS A 58 9.72 -16.35 2.08
CA LYS A 58 10.32 -16.66 0.78
C LYS A 58 11.84 -16.50 0.88
N LYS A 59 12.60 -17.51 0.45
CA LYS A 59 14.05 -17.38 0.25
C LYS A 59 14.30 -16.24 -0.75
N LYS A 60 15.04 -15.21 -0.32
CA LYS A 60 15.45 -14.08 -1.14
C LYS A 60 16.29 -14.59 -2.32
N ASN A 61 15.71 -14.66 -3.50
CA ASN A 61 16.47 -14.25 -4.69
C ASN A 61 16.12 -12.79 -4.92
N GLN A 62 17.18 -11.98 -5.07
CA GLN A 62 17.11 -10.56 -5.35
C GLN A 62 16.29 -10.31 -6.61
N GLU A 63 15.24 -9.49 -6.52
CA GLU A 63 14.74 -8.72 -7.65
C GLU A 63 13.94 -7.52 -7.11
N SER A 64 14.14 -6.37 -7.76
CA SER A 64 13.66 -5.02 -7.45
C SER A 64 14.56 -4.12 -6.58
N GLU A 65 15.84 -4.05 -6.93
CA GLU A 65 16.35 -2.74 -7.36
C GLU A 65 15.71 -2.41 -8.71
N ILE A 66 14.53 -1.78 -8.72
CA ILE A 66 13.99 -1.11 -9.92
C ILE A 66 13.53 0.26 -9.45
N GLY A 67 14.35 1.26 -9.78
CA GLY A 67 14.14 2.66 -9.42
C GLY A 67 15.39 3.54 -9.53
N LYS A 68 16.59 2.97 -9.73
CA LYS A 68 17.75 3.72 -10.24
C LYS A 68 18.16 3.14 -11.60
N LEU A 69 17.62 3.72 -12.66
CA LEU A 69 18.19 3.58 -14.00
C LEU A 69 19.09 4.81 -14.27
N PRO A 70 20.25 4.64 -14.92
CA PRO A 70 21.31 5.63 -14.96
C PRO A 70 21.14 6.57 -16.16
N THR A 71 21.41 7.85 -15.97
CA THR A 71 21.69 8.78 -17.06
C THR A 71 23.14 9.24 -16.91
N ASN A 72 24.06 8.47 -17.49
CA ASN A 72 25.36 9.00 -17.91
C ASN A 72 25.17 9.50 -19.35
N ALA A 73 25.09 10.81 -19.54
CA ALA A 73 25.52 11.52 -20.76
C ALA A 73 25.17 13.01 -20.65
N ALA A 74 26.07 13.81 -20.09
CA ALA A 74 26.32 15.17 -20.54
C ALA A 74 27.76 15.52 -20.17
N GLU A 75 28.55 15.74 -21.21
CA GLU A 75 29.99 15.85 -21.24
C GLU A 75 30.56 16.98 -20.35
N LYS A 76 31.80 16.75 -19.95
CA LYS A 76 32.75 17.78 -19.53
C LYS A 76 32.90 18.86 -20.62
N HIS A 77 32.82 20.11 -20.15
CA HIS A 77 33.67 21.29 -20.49
C HIS A 77 33.62 21.86 -21.93
N PRO A 78 34.03 23.13 -22.16
CA PRO A 78 34.92 24.01 -21.38
C PRO A 78 34.25 25.00 -20.42
#